data_AF-A0A0Q7T9K0-F1
#
_entry.id   AF-A0A0Q7T9K0-F1
#
_cell.length_a   1.000
_cell.length_b   1.000
_cell.length_c   1.000
_cell.angle_alpha   90.00
_cell.angle_beta   90.00
_cell.angle_gamma   90.00
#
_symmetry.space_group_name_H-M   'P 1'
#
loop_
_entity.id
_entity.type
_entity.pdbx_description
1 polymer ?
#
loop_
_entity_poly.entity_id
_entity_poly.type
_entity_poly.pdbx_seq_one_letter_code
_entity_poly.pdbx_strand_id
1 'polypeptide(L)'
;MNAYDEERDAALLASLRDVWEERDAPPSDLTERMIASVAVDDVSREYALLTPVTALEGAVRSEQSRLTLQFSDDATSVLLHVSATESGGRRVDGWSDPPVLAARLAQDAHEWAADLGDEGRFAFAEVPAGLSTVRLIVRMDGELREFITPQFEV
;
A
#
# COMPACT_ATOMS: atom_id res chain seq x y z
N MET A 1 -3.46 26.01 -24.62
CA MET A 1 -4.42 26.65 -23.71
C MET A 1 -3.91 28.05 -23.42
N ASN A 2 -4.76 29.07 -23.49
CA ASN A 2 -4.38 30.45 -23.18
C ASN A 2 -4.75 30.75 -21.72
N ALA A 3 -3.93 31.49 -20.98
CA ALA A 3 -4.18 31.89 -19.59
C ALA A 3 -5.55 32.57 -19.37
N TYR A 4 -6.09 33.26 -20.39
CA TYR A 4 -7.43 33.82 -20.36
C TYR A 4 -8.55 32.77 -20.28
N ASP A 5 -8.33 31.54 -20.74
CA ASP A 5 -9.29 30.43 -20.60
C ASP A 5 -9.21 29.83 -19.19
N GLU A 6 -7.99 29.70 -18.62
CA GLU A 6 -7.78 29.16 -17.26
C GLU A 6 -8.39 30.05 -16.17
N GLU A 7 -8.23 31.37 -16.26
CA GLU A 7 -8.83 32.32 -15.31
C GLU A 7 -10.36 32.29 -15.37
N ARG A 8 -10.92 32.09 -16.57
CA ARG A 8 -12.35 32.09 -16.81
C ARG A 8 -13.00 30.78 -16.36
N ASP A 9 -12.32 29.67 -16.58
CA ASP A 9 -12.70 28.36 -16.05
C ASP A 9 -12.64 28.36 -14.52
N ALA A 10 -11.60 28.94 -13.93
CA ALA A 10 -11.48 29.08 -12.47
C ALA A 10 -12.63 29.89 -11.87
N ALA A 11 -13.02 31.01 -12.49
CA ALA A 11 -14.14 31.83 -12.05
C ALA A 11 -15.50 31.09 -12.15
N LEU A 12 -15.68 30.30 -13.21
CA LEU A 12 -16.88 29.48 -13.41
C LEU A 12 -16.97 28.35 -12.37
N LEU A 13 -15.86 27.66 -12.11
CA LEU A 13 -15.79 26.60 -11.10
C LEU A 13 -15.99 27.14 -9.68
N ALA A 14 -15.49 28.34 -9.38
CA ALA A 14 -15.75 29.02 -8.11
C ALA A 14 -17.25 29.30 -7.93
N SER A 15 -17.89 29.88 -8.96
CA SER A 15 -19.33 30.16 -8.92
C SER A 15 -20.17 28.90 -8.75
N LEU A 16 -19.78 27.78 -9.37
CA LEU A 16 -20.43 26.50 -9.17
C LEU A 16 -20.27 26.00 -7.72
N ARG A 17 -19.07 26.10 -7.15
CA ARG A 17 -18.80 25.71 -5.77
C ARG A 17 -19.71 26.46 -4.80
N ASP A 18 -19.84 27.76 -4.94
CA ASP A 18 -20.67 28.59 -4.05
C ASP A 18 -22.14 28.11 -4.06
N VAL A 19 -22.67 27.75 -5.24
CA VAL A 19 -24.04 27.23 -5.38
C VAL A 19 -24.20 25.89 -4.67
N TRP A 20 -23.21 24.99 -4.77
CA TRP A 20 -23.24 23.69 -4.11
C TRP A 20 -23.06 23.82 -2.59
N GLU A 21 -22.20 24.71 -2.12
CA GLU A 21 -22.05 24.99 -0.69
C GLU A 21 -23.34 25.55 -0.06
N GLU A 22 -24.12 26.34 -0.81
CA GLU A 22 -25.40 26.86 -0.32
C GLU A 22 -26.53 25.82 -0.37
N ARG A 23 -26.63 25.06 -1.46
CA ARG A 23 -27.79 24.20 -1.73
C ARG A 23 -27.65 22.75 -1.28
N ASP A 24 -26.42 22.26 -1.19
CA ASP A 24 -26.08 20.88 -0.86
C ASP A 24 -24.79 20.83 -0.02
N ALA A 25 -24.78 21.63 1.06
CA ALA A 25 -23.69 21.58 2.02
C ALA A 25 -23.55 20.15 2.57
N PRO A 26 -22.32 19.62 2.69
CA PRO A 26 -22.12 18.33 3.33
C PRO A 26 -22.65 18.40 4.77
N PRO A 27 -23.27 17.32 5.28
CA PRO A 27 -23.65 17.23 6.69
C PRO A 27 -22.45 17.54 7.59
N SER A 28 -22.67 18.30 8.65
CA SER A 28 -21.59 18.72 9.57
C SER A 28 -20.89 17.54 10.25
N ASP A 29 -21.54 16.39 10.28
CA ASP A 29 -21.05 15.14 10.85
C ASP A 29 -20.63 14.10 9.80
N LEU A 30 -20.51 14.51 8.53
CA LEU A 30 -20.11 13.62 7.43
C LEU A 30 -18.75 12.95 7.71
N THR A 31 -17.80 13.70 8.25
CA THR A 31 -16.48 13.19 8.61
C THR A 31 -16.58 12.09 9.66
N GLU A 32 -17.30 12.34 10.74
CA GLU A 32 -17.51 11.40 11.84
C GLU A 32 -18.28 10.15 11.37
N ARG A 33 -19.28 10.32 10.49
CA ARG A 33 -20.02 9.20 9.88
C ARG A 33 -19.13 8.35 8.99
N MET A 34 -18.25 8.95 8.19
CA MET A 34 -17.31 8.20 7.35
C MET A 34 -16.28 7.46 8.19
N ILE A 35 -15.72 8.10 9.22
CA ILE A 35 -14.79 7.46 10.16
C ILE A 35 -15.49 6.28 10.87
N ALA A 36 -16.71 6.47 11.35
CA ALA A 36 -17.49 5.42 11.99
C ALA A 36 -17.82 4.28 11.03
N SER A 37 -18.20 4.57 9.77
CA SER A 37 -18.47 3.54 8.75
C SER A 37 -17.21 2.71 8.48
N VAL A 38 -16.07 3.36 8.25
CA VAL A 38 -14.80 2.67 8.00
C VAL A 38 -14.35 1.84 9.20
N ALA A 39 -14.56 2.33 10.42
CA ALA A 39 -14.23 1.59 11.63
C ALA A 39 -15.16 0.39 11.88
N VAL A 40 -16.44 0.49 11.50
CA VAL A 40 -17.44 -0.57 11.64
C VAL A 40 -17.26 -1.65 10.57
N ASP A 41 -16.88 -1.27 9.35
CA ASP A 41 -16.76 -2.19 8.21
C ASP A 41 -15.49 -3.07 8.27
N ASP A 42 -14.74 -3.07 9.39
CA ASP A 42 -13.48 -3.82 9.58
C ASP A 42 -12.63 -3.87 8.30
N VAL A 43 -12.48 -2.69 7.70
CA VAL A 43 -11.99 -2.54 6.32
C VAL A 43 -10.55 -3.06 6.18
N SER A 44 -9.81 -3.19 7.29
CA SER A 44 -8.53 -3.90 7.36
C SER A 44 -8.60 -5.34 6.84
N ARG A 45 -9.74 -6.03 7.05
CA ARG A 45 -9.98 -7.41 6.62
C ARG A 45 -10.45 -7.53 5.16
N GLU A 46 -11.16 -6.53 4.63
CA GLU A 46 -11.60 -6.50 3.22
C GLU A 46 -10.57 -5.87 2.26
N TYR A 47 -9.62 -5.07 2.74
CA TYR A 47 -8.47 -4.63 1.93
C TYR A 47 -7.59 -5.82 1.47
N ALA A 48 -7.65 -6.97 2.15
CA ALA A 48 -7.02 -8.21 1.70
C ALA A 48 -7.73 -8.86 0.49
N LEU A 49 -8.99 -8.47 0.21
CA LEU A 49 -9.82 -9.03 -0.87
C LEU A 49 -9.96 -8.10 -2.08
N LEU A 50 -9.46 -6.86 -1.99
CA LEU A 50 -9.31 -5.99 -3.15
C LEU A 50 -8.17 -6.52 -4.03
N THR A 51 -8.50 -7.56 -4.79
CA THR A 51 -7.78 -7.94 -6.01
C THR A 51 -7.54 -6.66 -6.80
N PRO A 52 -6.31 -6.33 -7.20
CA PRO A 52 -6.08 -5.23 -8.12
C PRO A 52 -6.89 -5.51 -9.38
N VAL A 53 -8.02 -4.80 -9.55
CA VAL A 53 -8.68 -4.69 -10.84
C VAL A 53 -7.63 -4.00 -11.71
N THR A 54 -7.05 -4.76 -12.63
CA THR A 54 -6.19 -4.25 -13.68
C THR A 54 -7.05 -3.33 -14.57
N ALA A 55 -7.21 -2.09 -14.12
CA ALA A 55 -7.85 -1.04 -14.89
C ALA A 55 -6.86 -0.59 -15.98
N LEU A 56 -7.12 -1.11 -17.17
CA LEU A 56 -7.05 -0.47 -18.48
C LEU A 56 -5.92 0.55 -18.74
N GLU A 57 -5.20 0.24 -19.81
CA GLU A 57 -4.52 1.16 -20.73
C GLU A 57 -4.90 2.65 -20.55
N GLY A 58 -4.07 3.35 -19.79
CA GLY A 58 -4.21 4.78 -19.54
C GLY A 58 -2.96 5.27 -18.83
N ALA A 59 -1.94 5.63 -19.60
CA ALA A 59 -0.67 6.12 -19.10
C ALA A 59 -0.85 7.32 -18.16
N VAL A 60 -0.68 7.10 -16.85
CA VAL A 60 -0.43 8.16 -15.88
C VAL A 60 1.05 8.09 -15.51
N ARG A 61 1.81 9.10 -15.95
CA ARG A 61 3.23 9.28 -15.63
C ARG A 61 3.41 9.39 -14.11
N SER A 62 3.91 8.34 -13.48
CA SER A 62 4.91 8.47 -12.42
C SER A 62 6.03 7.50 -12.78
N GLU A 63 7.27 7.97 -12.89
CA GLU A 63 8.47 7.14 -13.05
C GLU A 63 8.80 6.42 -11.74
N GLN A 64 7.82 5.68 -11.21
CA GLN A 64 7.98 4.86 -10.02
C GLN A 64 7.26 3.56 -10.32
N SER A 65 7.95 2.68 -11.06
CA SER A 65 7.52 1.31 -11.26
C SER A 65 7.40 0.64 -9.91
N ARG A 66 6.17 0.52 -9.40
CA ARG A 66 5.86 -0.21 -8.16
C ARG A 66 5.52 -1.65 -8.55
N LEU A 67 6.38 -2.60 -8.17
CA LEU A 67 6.14 -4.02 -8.36
C LEU A 67 5.35 -4.56 -7.17
N THR A 68 4.27 -5.29 -7.44
CA THR A 68 3.44 -5.93 -6.41
C THR A 68 3.56 -7.44 -6.54
N LEU A 69 3.90 -8.13 -5.44
CA LEU A 69 4.12 -9.58 -5.41
C LEU A 69 3.31 -10.20 -4.28
N GLN A 70 2.44 -11.15 -4.60
CA GLN A 70 1.70 -11.92 -3.61
C GLN A 70 2.31 -13.32 -3.47
N PHE A 71 2.54 -13.74 -2.24
CA PHE A 71 2.90 -15.11 -1.92
C PHE A 71 1.90 -15.65 -0.90
N SER A 72 1.51 -16.90 -1.05
CA SER A 72 0.57 -17.53 -0.14
C SER A 72 0.84 -19.02 -0.04
N ASP A 73 0.68 -19.57 1.16
CA ASP A 73 0.49 -21.00 1.39
C ASP A 73 -0.91 -21.24 1.99
N ASP A 74 -1.16 -22.46 2.48
CA ASP A 74 -2.46 -22.84 3.06
C ASP A 74 -2.83 -22.04 4.33
N ALA A 75 -1.87 -21.37 4.96
CA ALA A 75 -2.06 -20.69 6.25
C ALA A 75 -1.76 -19.18 6.19
N THR A 76 -0.80 -18.74 5.39
CA THR A 76 -0.25 -17.38 5.42
C THR A 76 -0.27 -16.79 4.02
N SER A 77 -0.81 -15.58 3.88
CA SER A 77 -0.57 -14.73 2.72
C SER A 77 0.31 -13.56 3.10
N VAL A 78 1.29 -13.26 2.26
CA VAL A 78 2.05 -12.02 2.31
C VAL A 78 1.95 -11.32 0.97
N LEU A 79 1.79 -10.00 1.04
CA LEU A 79 1.81 -9.16 -0.14
C LEU A 79 2.96 -8.16 0.04
N LEU A 80 3.77 -8.03 -1.00
CA LEU A 80 4.95 -7.18 -1.03
C LEU A 80 4.79 -6.10 -2.09
N HIS A 81 5.26 -4.91 -1.76
CA HIS A 81 5.39 -3.78 -2.66
C HIS A 81 6.86 -3.38 -2.73
N VAL A 82 7.41 -3.39 -3.94
CA VAL A 82 8.77 -2.94 -4.21
C VAL A 82 8.71 -1.62 -4.98
N SER A 83 9.45 -0.63 -4.51
CA SER A 83 9.53 0.70 -5.13
C SER A 83 10.97 1.19 -5.16
N ALA A 84 11.33 1.97 -6.18
CA ALA A 84 12.62 2.62 -6.26
C ALA A 84 12.76 3.73 -5.21
N THR A 85 13.93 3.86 -4.60
CA THR A 85 14.28 4.98 -3.70
C THR A 85 15.12 6.01 -4.43
N GLU A 86 15.17 7.24 -3.90
CA GLU A 86 15.95 8.35 -4.49
C GLU A 86 17.46 8.06 -4.51
N SER A 87 17.94 7.22 -3.59
CA SER A 87 19.34 6.77 -3.48
C SER A 87 19.71 5.66 -4.46
N GLY A 88 18.76 5.19 -5.28
CA GLY A 88 18.98 4.16 -6.29
C GLY A 88 18.77 2.72 -5.80
N GLY A 89 18.47 2.53 -4.51
CA GLY A 89 18.03 1.25 -3.97
C GLY A 89 16.53 1.01 -4.17
N ARG A 90 16.02 0.10 -3.36
CA ARG A 90 14.63 -0.36 -3.39
C ARG A 90 14.07 -0.43 -1.98
N ARG A 91 12.90 0.15 -1.81
CA ARG A 91 12.09 -0.02 -0.60
C ARG A 91 11.14 -1.18 -0.82
N VAL A 92 11.16 -2.13 0.12
CA VAL A 92 10.28 -3.29 0.12
C VAL A 92 9.34 -3.18 1.31
N ASP A 93 8.08 -2.82 1.05
CA ASP A 93 7.02 -2.81 2.05
C ASP A 93 6.24 -4.13 1.98
N GLY A 94 5.89 -4.71 3.12
CA GLY A 94 5.14 -5.96 3.19
C GLY A 94 4.06 -5.96 4.26
N TRP A 95 3.03 -6.78 4.04
CA TRP A 95 1.95 -7.00 5.00
C TRP A 95 1.50 -8.46 4.94
N SER A 96 1.15 -8.98 6.12
CA SER A 96 0.63 -10.32 6.30
C SER A 96 -0.60 -10.25 7.20
N ASP A 97 -1.62 -11.05 6.93
CA ASP A 97 -2.82 -11.14 7.79
C ASP A 97 -2.48 -11.55 9.24
N PRO A 98 -1.54 -12.49 9.48
CA PRO A 98 -1.10 -12.82 10.82
C PRO A 98 -0.09 -11.79 11.36
N PRO A 99 -0.04 -11.58 12.68
CA PRO A 99 1.00 -10.78 13.29
C PRO A 99 2.41 -11.30 12.94
N VAL A 100 3.20 -10.44 12.29
CA VAL A 100 4.60 -10.66 11.98
C VAL A 100 5.44 -10.29 13.19
N LEU A 101 6.22 -11.25 13.71
CA LEU A 101 7.11 -11.09 14.85
C LEU A 101 8.56 -10.84 14.47
N ALA A 102 8.94 -11.25 13.26
CA ALA A 102 10.22 -10.93 12.64
C ALA A 102 10.08 -11.04 11.13
N ALA A 103 10.71 -10.13 10.40
CA ALA A 103 10.84 -10.19 8.96
C ALA A 103 12.31 -9.96 8.58
N ARG A 104 12.85 -10.85 7.75
CA ARG A 104 14.21 -10.73 7.21
C ARG A 104 14.21 -10.89 5.71
N LEU A 105 14.98 -10.04 5.04
CA LEU A 105 15.24 -10.16 3.61
C LEU A 105 16.67 -10.66 3.45
N ALA A 106 16.84 -11.73 2.68
CA ALA A 106 18.14 -12.27 2.32
C ALA A 106 18.41 -12.02 0.83
N GLN A 107 19.61 -11.55 0.51
CA GLN A 107 20.12 -11.38 -0.85
C GLN A 107 21.61 -11.77 -0.84
N ASP A 108 21.98 -12.79 -1.59
CA ASP A 108 23.33 -13.38 -1.58
C ASP A 108 23.83 -13.68 -0.14
N ALA A 109 24.85 -12.96 0.32
CA ALA A 109 25.43 -13.09 1.66
C ALA A 109 24.95 -12.00 2.65
N HIS A 110 24.05 -11.12 2.21
CA HIS A 110 23.53 -10.02 3.02
C HIS A 110 22.12 -10.34 3.53
N GLU A 111 21.85 -9.88 4.74
CA GLU A 111 20.53 -9.99 5.37
C GLU A 111 20.14 -8.64 5.98
N TRP A 112 18.90 -8.24 5.77
CA TRP A 112 18.30 -7.05 6.37
C TRP A 112 17.19 -7.51 7.33
N ALA A 113 17.11 -6.86 8.49
CA ALA A 113 15.95 -6.95 9.36
C ALA A 113 14.97 -5.84 9.01
N ALA A 114 13.68 -6.14 9.01
CA ALA A 114 12.65 -5.14 8.77
C ALA A 114 12.33 -4.36 10.05
N ASP A 115 11.90 -3.10 9.87
CA ASP A 115 11.12 -2.41 10.88
C ASP A 115 9.70 -2.99 10.86
N LEU A 116 9.24 -3.51 12.00
CA LEU A 116 7.89 -4.04 12.16
C LEU A 116 6.94 -2.90 12.52
N GLY A 117 5.84 -2.80 11.78
CA GLY A 117 4.73 -1.91 12.08
C GLY A 117 3.59 -2.65 12.79
N ASP A 118 2.48 -1.94 12.97
CA ASP A 118 1.27 -2.53 13.51
C ASP A 118 0.62 -3.52 12.53
N GLU A 119 -0.17 -4.45 13.06
CA GLU A 119 -1.04 -5.36 12.27
C GLU A 119 -0.30 -6.14 11.16
N GLY A 120 0.91 -6.65 11.44
CA GLY A 120 1.64 -7.51 10.51
C GLY A 120 2.32 -6.78 9.34
N ARG A 121 2.39 -5.44 9.39
CA ARG A 121 3.16 -4.64 8.43
C ARG A 121 4.65 -4.67 8.74
N PHE A 122 5.47 -4.60 7.70
CA PHE A 122 6.92 -4.49 7.84
C PHE A 122 7.53 -3.77 6.63
N ALA A 123 8.72 -3.18 6.79
CA ALA A 123 9.41 -2.51 5.70
C ALA A 123 10.92 -2.70 5.75
N PHE A 124 11.53 -2.82 4.57
CA PHE A 124 12.96 -2.73 4.32
C PHE A 124 13.21 -1.42 3.55
N ALA A 125 13.89 -0.47 4.18
CA ALA A 125 13.98 0.89 3.65
C ALA A 125 14.86 1.00 2.39
N GLU A 126 16.01 0.33 2.37
CA GLU A 126 17.02 0.48 1.33
C GLU A 126 17.70 -0.87 1.04
N VAL A 127 17.20 -1.56 0.02
CA VAL A 127 17.70 -2.86 -0.45
C VAL A 127 18.31 -2.69 -1.85
N PRO A 128 19.52 -3.20 -2.12
CA PRO A 128 20.07 -3.21 -3.47
C PRO A 128 19.20 -4.04 -4.43
N ALA A 129 19.22 -3.66 -5.71
CA ALA A 129 18.54 -4.45 -6.73
C ALA A 129 19.18 -5.85 -6.87
N GLY A 130 18.37 -6.89 -6.98
CA GLY A 130 18.86 -8.27 -7.09
C GLY A 130 17.87 -9.33 -6.62
N LEU A 131 18.29 -10.59 -6.70
CA LEU A 131 17.45 -11.74 -6.37
C LEU A 131 17.38 -11.95 -4.85
N SER A 132 16.18 -11.81 -4.30
CA SER A 132 15.94 -11.77 -2.86
C SER A 132 14.92 -12.82 -2.41
N THR A 133 14.93 -13.10 -1.12
CA THR A 133 13.95 -13.94 -0.44
C THR A 133 13.57 -13.30 0.88
N VAL A 134 12.28 -13.30 1.22
CA VAL A 134 11.79 -12.80 2.50
C VAL A 134 11.41 -13.99 3.39
N ARG A 135 11.89 -13.96 4.62
CA ARG A 135 11.56 -14.91 5.69
C ARG A 135 10.79 -14.18 6.78
N LEU A 136 9.65 -14.72 7.16
CA LEU A 136 8.77 -14.16 8.17
C LEU A 136 8.59 -15.17 9.29
N ILE A 137 8.62 -14.69 10.53
CA ILE A 137 8.13 -15.43 11.69
C ILE A 137 6.77 -14.85 12.04
N VAL A 138 5.72 -15.63 11.87
CA VAL A 138 4.33 -15.23 12.13
C VAL A 138 3.75 -15.98 13.33
N ARG A 139 2.76 -15.38 14.01
CA ARG A 139 1.99 -16.04 15.06
C ARG A 139 0.61 -16.44 14.56
N MET A 140 0.30 -17.73 14.63
CA MET A 140 -0.96 -18.33 14.16
C MET A 140 -1.51 -19.27 15.22
N ASP A 141 -2.77 -19.07 15.65
CA ASP A 141 -3.43 -19.90 16.67
C ASP A 141 -2.60 -20.10 17.95
N GLY A 142 -1.77 -19.11 18.30
CA GLY A 142 -0.87 -19.14 19.46
C GLY A 142 0.50 -19.77 19.19
N GLU A 143 0.70 -20.45 18.08
CA GLU A 143 1.97 -21.06 17.66
C GLU A 143 2.80 -20.14 16.76
N LEU A 144 4.11 -20.34 16.75
CA LEU A 144 5.04 -19.66 15.85
C LEU A 144 5.23 -20.48 14.58
N ARG A 145 5.15 -19.83 13.42
CA ARG A 145 5.41 -20.44 12.11
C ARG A 145 6.39 -19.60 11.32
N GLU A 146 7.19 -20.28 10.50
CA GLU A 146 8.08 -19.65 9.53
C GLU A 146 7.42 -19.70 8.15
N PHE A 147 7.42 -18.57 7.46
CA PHE A 147 6.99 -18.43 6.07
C PHE A 147 8.15 -17.90 5.24
N ILE A 148 8.43 -18.53 4.10
CA ILE A 148 9.54 -18.16 3.21
C ILE A 148 8.99 -17.96 1.81
N THR A 149 9.22 -16.78 1.22
CA THR A 149 8.84 -16.54 -0.18
C THR A 149 9.74 -17.34 -1.13
N PRO A 150 9.26 -17.71 -2.33
CA PRO A 150 10.13 -17.94 -3.47
C PRO A 150 11.10 -16.77 -3.71
N GLN A 151 12.14 -17.03 -4.50
CA GLN A 151 13.05 -15.97 -4.94
C GLN A 151 12.33 -15.00 -5.88
N PHE A 152 12.57 -13.71 -5.70
CA PHE A 152 12.04 -12.64 -6.54
C PHE A 152 13.06 -11.53 -6.74
N GLU A 153 12.91 -10.76 -7.80
CA GLU A 153 13.80 -9.63 -8.08
C GLU A 153 13.26 -8.36 -7.40
N VAL A 154 14.17 -7.65 -6.73
CA VAL A 154 13.95 -6.35 -6.08
C VAL A 154 14.50 -5.24 -6.97
#